data_AF-K9V4T4-F1
#
_entry.id   AF-K9V4T4-F1
#
_cell.length_a   1.000
_cell.length_b   1.000
_cell.length_c   1.000
_cell.angle_alpha   90.00
_cell.angle_beta   90.00
_cell.angle_gamma   90.00
#
_symmetry.space_group_name_H-M   'P 1'
#
loop_
_entity.id
_entity.type
_entity.pdbx_description
1 polymer ?
#
loop_
_entity_poly.entity_id
_entity_poly.type
_entity_poly.pdbx_seq_one_letter_code
_entity_poly.pdbx_strand_id
1 'polypeptide(L)'
;MSLQISPERIKVAKNALISTSLTQQQLADVLGVTRQPISKFFYLKPIKSDLFVRICQKLNLDWKAIALDIDEPTTQASAENVFDSTDDKETASIRYFLNLEIQQDCYLLQTLLDLGNEVYLSETWQSCFSQNRGVWQDMRSRLSVAQSNKTLIQHIQYFYQQLDDVEEVCKKLLTFKSKALSIESKPKRQGGVLVFGAEPPAWADKYVTLSEHLELVAIKKIYIMKIQKLRETIPKLIDTGNQIINELN
;
A
#
# COMPACT_ATOMS: atom_id res chain seq x y z
N MET A 1 -14.14 -19.71 23.01
CA MET A 1 -13.84 -18.30 23.31
C MET A 1 -13.28 -17.65 22.06
N SER A 2 -13.71 -16.43 21.77
CA SER A 2 -13.21 -15.62 20.66
C SER A 2 -12.70 -14.29 21.19
N LEU A 3 -11.62 -13.79 20.61
CA LEU A 3 -11.02 -12.52 20.96
C LEU A 3 -11.05 -11.59 19.74
N GLN A 4 -11.21 -10.31 20.02
CA GLN A 4 -11.21 -9.24 19.03
C GLN A 4 -10.17 -8.20 19.44
N ILE A 5 -9.49 -7.61 18.46
CA ILE A 5 -8.51 -6.55 18.71
C ILE A 5 -9.25 -5.24 18.97
N SER A 6 -8.73 -4.42 19.87
CA SER A 6 -9.29 -3.10 20.14
C SER A 6 -9.13 -2.17 18.92
N PRO A 7 -10.18 -1.43 18.54
CA PRO A 7 -10.14 -0.50 17.41
C PRO A 7 -9.04 0.56 17.57
N GLU A 8 -8.76 0.99 18.79
CA GLU A 8 -7.69 1.97 19.08
C GLU A 8 -6.30 1.40 18.82
N ARG A 9 -6.14 0.07 18.95
CA ARG A 9 -4.85 -0.63 18.94
C ARG A 9 -4.57 -1.37 17.63
N ILE A 10 -5.49 -1.31 16.67
CA ILE A 10 -5.30 -1.90 15.33
C ILE A 10 -4.11 -1.28 14.59
N LYS A 11 -3.85 0.01 14.79
CA LYS A 11 -2.69 0.71 14.23
C LYS A 11 -1.38 0.10 14.74
N VAL A 12 -1.32 -0.25 16.02
CA VAL A 12 -0.17 -0.92 16.64
C VAL A 12 0.04 -2.31 16.00
N ALA A 13 -1.03 -3.06 15.77
CA ALA A 13 -0.92 -4.37 15.11
C ALA A 13 -0.52 -4.28 13.64
N LYS A 14 -1.04 -3.31 12.88
CA LYS A 14 -0.63 -3.06 11.49
C LYS A 14 0.84 -2.62 11.42
N ASN A 15 1.28 -1.74 12.33
CA ASN A 15 2.68 -1.31 12.40
C ASN A 15 3.62 -2.47 12.78
N ALA A 16 3.19 -3.37 13.67
CA ALA A 16 3.95 -4.56 14.01
C ALA A 16 4.10 -5.48 12.79
N LEU A 17 3.03 -5.69 12.01
CA LEU A 17 3.08 -6.45 10.76
C LEU A 17 4.11 -5.87 9.79
N ILE A 18 4.12 -4.55 9.60
CA ILE A 18 5.10 -3.84 8.76
C ILE A 18 6.52 -3.99 9.33
N SER A 19 6.71 -3.81 10.65
CA SER A 19 8.02 -3.93 11.29
C SER A 19 8.63 -5.33 11.18
N THR A 20 7.78 -6.36 11.11
CA THR A 20 8.20 -7.74 10.89
C THR A 20 8.43 -8.09 9.42
N SER A 21 8.18 -7.16 8.49
CA SER A 21 8.25 -7.38 7.02
C SER A 21 7.40 -8.56 6.54
N LEU A 22 6.29 -8.85 7.24
CA LEU A 22 5.39 -9.96 6.92
C LEU A 22 4.13 -9.44 6.21
N THR A 23 3.66 -10.15 5.19
CA THR A 23 2.33 -9.95 4.63
C THR A 23 1.28 -10.75 5.41
N GLN A 24 -0.01 -10.39 5.28
CA GLN A 24 -1.10 -11.20 5.86
C GLN A 24 -1.09 -12.65 5.35
N GLN A 25 -0.67 -12.86 4.10
CA GLN A 25 -0.54 -14.20 3.52
C GLN A 25 0.61 -14.97 4.16
N GLN A 26 1.80 -14.38 4.22
CA GLN A 26 2.96 -15.01 4.87
C GLN A 26 2.71 -15.29 6.35
N LEU A 27 1.97 -14.41 7.04
CA LEU A 27 1.57 -14.65 8.43
C LEU A 27 0.60 -15.82 8.54
N ALA A 28 -0.33 -15.98 7.59
CA ALA A 28 -1.24 -17.12 7.53
C ALA A 28 -0.47 -18.43 7.29
N ASP A 29 0.47 -18.42 6.34
CA ASP A 29 1.31 -19.56 5.99
C ASP A 29 2.17 -20.00 7.18
N VAL A 30 2.77 -19.05 7.89
CA VAL A 30 3.58 -19.31 9.11
C VAL A 30 2.73 -19.87 10.26
N LEU A 31 1.47 -19.44 10.37
CA LEU A 31 0.55 -19.90 11.41
C LEU A 31 -0.22 -21.17 11.01
N GLY A 32 -0.01 -21.69 9.79
CA GLY A 32 -0.69 -22.87 9.28
C GLY A 32 -2.20 -22.68 9.14
N VAL A 33 -2.66 -21.45 8.92
CA VAL A 33 -4.08 -21.10 8.77
C VAL A 33 -4.34 -20.49 7.40
N THR A 34 -5.61 -20.47 6.99
CA THR A 34 -6.01 -19.71 5.81
C THR A 34 -5.85 -18.21 6.07
N ARG A 35 -5.73 -17.41 5.00
CA ARG A 35 -5.64 -15.94 5.13
C ARG A 35 -6.87 -15.33 5.80
N GLN A 36 -8.03 -15.97 5.67
CA GLN A 36 -9.32 -15.46 6.11
C GLN A 36 -9.35 -15.06 7.60
N PRO A 37 -8.90 -15.88 8.57
CA PRO A 37 -8.80 -15.49 9.97
C PRO A 37 -7.75 -14.40 10.25
N ILE A 38 -6.65 -14.34 9.50
CA ILE A 38 -5.66 -13.26 9.63
C ILE A 38 -6.29 -11.94 9.20
N SER A 39 -7.00 -11.93 8.07
CA SER A 39 -7.77 -10.79 7.64
C SER A 39 -8.81 -10.41 8.69
N LYS A 40 -9.57 -11.36 9.25
CA LYS A 40 -10.52 -11.09 10.35
C LYS A 40 -9.85 -10.38 11.54
N PHE A 41 -8.66 -10.82 11.96
CA PHE A 41 -7.89 -10.16 13.01
C PHE A 41 -7.59 -8.70 12.69
N PHE A 42 -7.07 -8.40 11.49
CA PHE A 42 -6.75 -7.03 11.06
C PHE A 42 -7.96 -6.18 10.65
N TYR A 43 -9.16 -6.77 10.60
CA TYR A 43 -10.43 -6.08 10.33
C TYR A 43 -11.35 -6.02 11.57
N LEU A 44 -10.79 -6.14 12.77
CA LEU A 44 -11.56 -6.08 14.02
C LEU A 44 -12.69 -7.11 14.10
N LYS A 45 -12.61 -8.22 13.39
CA LYS A 45 -13.58 -9.30 13.50
C LYS A 45 -13.12 -10.29 14.57
N PRO A 46 -14.04 -10.83 15.38
CA PRO A 46 -13.70 -11.82 16.38
C PRO A 46 -13.12 -13.07 15.72
N ILE A 47 -12.01 -13.53 16.26
CA ILE A 47 -11.35 -14.77 15.85
C ILE A 47 -11.16 -15.68 17.06
N LYS A 48 -10.83 -16.94 16.83
CA LYS A 48 -10.60 -17.87 17.95
C LYS A 48 -9.47 -17.36 18.84
N SER A 49 -9.66 -17.45 20.16
CA SER A 49 -8.70 -16.91 21.14
C SER A 49 -7.30 -17.50 20.99
N ASP A 50 -7.19 -18.79 20.66
CA ASP A 50 -5.91 -19.45 20.41
C ASP A 50 -5.18 -18.83 19.23
N LEU A 51 -5.92 -18.53 18.15
CA LEU A 51 -5.36 -17.91 16.96
C LEU A 51 -5.02 -16.44 17.18
N PHE A 52 -5.81 -15.72 17.98
CA PHE A 52 -5.53 -14.35 18.38
C PHE A 52 -4.19 -14.24 19.12
N VAL A 53 -3.99 -15.09 20.13
CA VAL A 53 -2.75 -15.13 20.91
C VAL A 53 -1.56 -15.49 20.03
N ARG A 54 -1.71 -16.48 19.13
CA ARG A 54 -0.65 -16.88 18.20
C ARG A 54 -0.25 -15.78 17.23
N ILE A 55 -1.22 -15.01 16.72
CA ILE A 55 -0.96 -13.85 15.87
C ILE A 55 -0.17 -12.79 16.64
N CYS A 56 -0.62 -12.46 17.86
CA CYS A 56 0.05 -11.47 18.71
C CYS A 56 1.48 -11.88 19.03
N GLN A 57 1.70 -13.15 19.42
CA GLN A 57 3.02 -13.71 19.68
C GLN A 57 3.94 -13.60 18.45
N LYS A 58 3.41 -13.87 17.25
CA LYS A 58 4.20 -13.79 16.03
C LYS A 58 4.56 -12.36 15.63
N LEU A 59 3.68 -11.40 15.96
CA LEU A 59 3.89 -9.98 15.74
C LEU A 59 4.62 -9.29 16.91
N ASN A 60 5.06 -10.05 17.91
CA ASN A 60 5.69 -9.54 19.13
C ASN A 60 4.85 -8.49 19.87
N LEU A 61 3.54 -8.75 19.95
CA LEU A 61 2.55 -7.92 20.63
C LEU A 61 2.04 -8.61 21.89
N ASP A 62 1.81 -7.84 22.94
CA ASP A 62 1.07 -8.33 24.10
C ASP A 62 -0.42 -8.42 23.78
N TRP A 63 -0.94 -9.64 23.69
CA TRP A 63 -2.33 -9.91 23.33
C TRP A 63 -3.32 -9.33 24.35
N LYS A 64 -2.96 -9.24 25.63
CA LYS A 64 -3.82 -8.63 26.67
C LYS A 64 -3.88 -7.12 26.50
N ALA A 65 -2.77 -6.51 26.10
CA ALA A 65 -2.72 -5.08 25.85
C ALA A 65 -3.51 -4.70 24.60
N ILE A 66 -3.71 -5.59 23.62
CA ILE A 66 -4.41 -5.26 22.37
C ILE A 66 -5.82 -5.84 22.24
N ALA A 67 -6.18 -6.81 23.07
CA ALA A 67 -7.52 -7.36 23.10
C ALA A 67 -8.53 -6.31 23.59
N LEU A 68 -9.74 -6.39 23.05
CA LEU A 68 -10.89 -5.71 23.63
C LEU A 68 -11.29 -6.50 24.89
N ASP A 69 -11.31 -5.87 26.06
CA ASP A 69 -11.84 -6.50 27.27
C ASP A 69 -13.37 -6.65 27.09
N ILE A 70 -13.81 -7.90 26.98
CA ILE A 70 -15.23 -8.25 26.94
C ILE A 70 -15.59 -8.78 28.33
N ASP A 71 -16.13 -7.91 29.18
CA ASP A 71 -16.97 -8.36 30.28
C ASP A 71 -18.31 -8.82 29.66
N GLU A 72 -18.47 -10.15 29.50
CA GLU A 72 -19.71 -10.83 29.06
C GLU A 72 -20.77 -10.85 30.20
N PRO A 73 -22.06 -11.28 30.00
CA PRO A 73 -22.68 -11.92 28.82
C PRO A 73 -24.13 -11.44 28.48
N THR A 74 -24.60 -11.60 27.23
CA THR A 74 -26.04 -11.92 26.98
C THR A 74 -26.28 -12.72 25.69
N THR A 75 -26.55 -14.01 25.91
CA THR A 75 -27.63 -14.87 25.37
C THR A 75 -27.85 -15.07 23.87
N GLN A 76 -27.74 -16.35 23.49
CA GLN A 76 -28.26 -16.99 22.28
C GLN A 76 -29.79 -16.89 22.18
N ALA A 77 -30.36 -16.52 21.03
CA ALA A 77 -31.71 -16.95 20.63
C ALA A 77 -31.88 -16.94 19.10
N SER A 78 -32.12 -18.13 18.58
CA SER A 78 -32.97 -18.55 17.45
C SER A 78 -33.52 -17.51 16.46
N ALA A 79 -33.43 -17.90 15.19
CA ALA A 79 -34.07 -17.32 14.02
C ALA A 79 -35.56 -17.03 14.22
N GLU A 80 -35.99 -15.81 13.89
CA GLU A 80 -37.14 -15.50 13.04
C GLU A 80 -37.18 -13.98 12.73
N ASN A 81 -37.68 -13.66 11.53
CA ASN A 81 -37.61 -12.39 10.81
C ASN A 81 -38.00 -11.11 11.59
N VAL A 82 -37.09 -10.12 11.61
CA VAL A 82 -37.42 -8.68 11.57
C VAL A 82 -36.37 -7.96 10.72
N PHE A 83 -36.78 -7.49 9.55
CA PHE A 83 -36.06 -6.55 8.71
C PHE A 83 -36.32 -5.16 9.28
N ASP A 84 -35.37 -4.60 10.04
CA ASP A 84 -35.10 -3.16 10.26
C ASP A 84 -34.06 -3.00 11.41
N SER A 85 -33.15 -2.03 11.29
CA SER A 85 -32.14 -1.52 12.27
C SER A 85 -30.69 -2.05 12.35
N THR A 86 -30.25 -3.07 11.59
CA THR A 86 -28.82 -3.50 11.60
C THR A 86 -27.94 -2.89 10.50
N ASP A 87 -28.52 -2.24 9.49
CA ASP A 87 -27.81 -1.75 8.30
C ASP A 87 -26.95 -0.49 8.58
N ASP A 88 -27.39 0.36 9.50
CA ASP A 88 -26.69 1.62 9.85
C ASP A 88 -25.36 1.39 10.59
N LYS A 89 -25.25 0.31 11.38
CA LYS A 89 -24.03 0.02 12.14
C LYS A 89 -22.95 -0.62 11.27
N GLU A 90 -23.34 -1.43 10.28
CA GLU A 90 -22.42 -2.02 9.31
C GLU A 90 -21.93 -0.98 8.31
N THR A 91 -22.83 -0.14 7.77
CA THR A 91 -22.47 1.00 6.90
C THR A 91 -21.54 2.00 7.60
N ALA A 92 -21.80 2.36 8.87
CA ALA A 92 -20.92 3.25 9.64
C ALA A 92 -19.52 2.65 9.86
N SER A 93 -19.45 1.34 10.14
CA SER A 93 -18.17 0.65 10.29
C SER A 93 -17.39 0.66 8.98
N ILE A 94 -18.05 0.38 7.85
CA ILE A 94 -17.43 0.42 6.52
C ILE A 94 -16.89 1.81 6.19
N ARG A 95 -17.66 2.87 6.46
CA ARG A 95 -17.22 4.26 6.25
C ARG A 95 -15.99 4.60 7.09
N TYR A 96 -15.98 4.20 8.37
CA TYR A 96 -14.83 4.39 9.25
C TYR A 96 -13.57 3.70 8.72
N PHE A 97 -13.67 2.44 8.28
CA PHE A 97 -12.50 1.75 7.75
C PHE A 97 -12.02 2.33 6.42
N LEU A 98 -12.93 2.70 5.52
CA LEU A 98 -12.57 3.34 4.26
C LEU A 98 -11.89 4.69 4.49
N ASN A 99 -12.36 5.46 5.48
CA ASN A 99 -11.73 6.70 5.90
C ASN A 99 -10.28 6.45 6.35
N LEU A 100 -10.04 5.42 7.16
CA LEU A 100 -8.69 5.03 7.57
C LEU A 100 -7.80 4.60 6.40
N GLU A 101 -8.31 3.84 5.43
CA GLU A 101 -7.56 3.42 4.24
C GLU A 101 -7.14 4.64 3.41
N ILE A 102 -8.10 5.53 3.10
CA ILE A 102 -7.83 6.74 2.30
C ILE A 102 -6.88 7.68 3.05
N GLN A 103 -7.04 7.85 4.36
CA GLN A 103 -6.13 8.66 5.17
C GLN A 103 -4.71 8.11 5.18
N GLN A 104 -4.54 6.78 5.25
CA GLN A 104 -3.25 6.13 5.13
C GLN A 104 -2.62 6.35 3.75
N ASP A 105 -3.40 6.23 2.68
CA ASP A 105 -2.93 6.48 1.32
C ASP A 105 -2.53 7.95 1.12
N CYS A 106 -3.27 8.91 1.68
CA CYS A 106 -2.90 10.33 1.67
C CYS A 106 -1.59 10.59 2.43
N TYR A 107 -1.37 9.95 3.58
CA TYR A 107 -0.11 10.05 4.32
C TYR A 107 1.08 9.48 3.53
N LEU A 108 0.88 8.35 2.88
CA LEU A 108 1.86 7.73 2.00
C LEU A 108 2.21 8.64 0.81
N LEU A 109 1.20 9.23 0.17
CA LEU A 109 1.39 10.24 -0.89
C LEU A 109 2.17 11.46 -0.41
N GLN A 110 1.87 11.97 0.79
CA GLN A 110 2.61 13.09 1.37
C GLN A 110 4.08 12.72 1.59
N THR A 111 4.35 11.55 2.17
CA THR A 111 5.70 11.06 2.38
C THR A 111 6.46 10.89 1.05
N LEU A 112 5.77 10.42 0.00
CA LEU A 112 6.34 10.33 -1.36
C LEU A 112 6.71 11.72 -1.92
N LEU A 113 5.89 12.73 -1.68
CA LEU A 113 6.17 14.12 -2.08
C LEU A 113 7.42 14.66 -1.35
N ASP A 114 7.49 14.45 -0.04
CA ASP A 114 8.58 14.91 0.81
C ASP A 114 9.90 14.21 0.46
N LEU A 115 9.86 12.90 0.22
CA LEU A 115 10.99 12.09 -0.24
C LEU A 115 11.38 12.37 -1.70
N GLY A 116 10.48 12.90 -2.52
CA GLY A 116 10.72 13.20 -3.94
C GLY A 116 11.82 14.23 -4.22
N ASN A 117 12.40 14.84 -3.18
CA ASN A 117 13.61 15.66 -3.25
C ASN A 117 14.91 14.84 -3.11
N GLU A 118 14.87 13.64 -2.55
CA GLU A 118 16.03 12.76 -2.33
C GLU A 118 15.82 11.38 -2.97
N VAL A 119 16.93 10.67 -3.19
CA VAL A 119 17.06 9.54 -4.14
C VAL A 119 16.29 8.26 -3.74
N TYR A 120 15.40 8.28 -2.74
CA TYR A 120 14.87 7.06 -2.12
C TYR A 120 13.44 6.68 -2.53
N LEU A 121 13.19 6.57 -3.84
CA LEU A 121 12.19 5.61 -4.32
C LEU A 121 12.74 4.21 -4.05
N SER A 122 12.13 3.49 -3.10
CA SER A 122 12.41 2.08 -2.81
C SER A 122 11.34 1.17 -3.42
N GLU A 123 11.68 -0.10 -3.65
CA GLU A 123 10.73 -1.11 -4.12
C GLU A 123 9.53 -1.29 -3.18
N THR A 124 9.70 -0.97 -1.90
CA THR A 124 8.64 -1.04 -0.89
C THR A 124 7.43 -0.16 -1.22
N TRP A 125 7.63 1.00 -1.87
CA TRP A 125 6.54 1.89 -2.26
C TRP A 125 5.60 1.31 -3.31
N GLN A 126 6.09 0.38 -4.15
CA GLN A 126 5.30 -0.19 -5.24
C GLN A 126 4.11 -1.01 -4.75
N SER A 127 4.10 -1.46 -3.49
CA SER A 127 3.01 -2.29 -2.96
C SER A 127 2.22 -1.63 -1.83
N CYS A 128 2.65 -0.48 -1.33
CA CYS A 128 2.00 0.16 -0.19
C CYS A 128 0.54 0.55 -0.48
N PHE A 129 0.27 1.16 -1.64
CA PHE A 129 -1.09 1.58 -2.00
C PHE A 129 -2.00 0.40 -2.30
N SER A 130 -1.53 -0.58 -3.06
CA SER A 130 -2.32 -1.78 -3.39
C SER A 130 -2.65 -2.66 -2.18
N GLN A 131 -1.79 -2.68 -1.15
CA GLN A 131 -2.01 -3.41 0.10
C GLN A 131 -3.05 -2.75 1.02
N ASN A 132 -3.28 -1.45 0.90
CA ASN A 132 -4.19 -0.68 1.74
C ASN A 132 -5.66 -0.67 1.27
N ARG A 133 -6.02 -1.38 0.19
CA ARG A 133 -7.35 -1.34 -0.44
C ARG A 133 -8.29 -2.48 -0.01
N GLY A 134 -8.18 -2.94 1.23
CA GLY A 134 -8.89 -4.13 1.71
C GLY A 134 -10.41 -3.99 1.67
N VAL A 135 -10.91 -2.83 2.12
CA VAL A 135 -12.35 -2.51 2.13
C VAL A 135 -12.83 -2.13 0.74
N TRP A 136 -12.04 -1.34 -0.01
CA TRP A 136 -12.40 -0.99 -1.38
C TRP A 136 -12.46 -2.21 -2.32
N GLN A 137 -11.60 -3.22 -2.14
CA GLN A 137 -11.66 -4.44 -2.96
C GLN A 137 -12.86 -5.33 -2.61
N ASP A 138 -13.40 -5.23 -1.40
CA ASP A 138 -14.59 -5.98 -1.00
C ASP A 138 -15.85 -5.46 -1.71
N MET A 139 -16.51 -6.35 -2.45
CA MET A 139 -17.68 -5.99 -3.26
C MET A 139 -18.89 -5.62 -2.39
N ARG A 140 -19.04 -6.24 -1.21
CA ARG A 140 -20.15 -5.93 -0.29
C ARG A 140 -19.97 -4.56 0.36
N SER A 141 -18.75 -4.23 0.76
CA SER A 141 -18.40 -2.91 1.30
C SER A 141 -18.67 -1.78 0.28
N ARG A 142 -18.29 -1.98 -0.98
CA ARG A 142 -18.61 -1.01 -2.07
C ARG A 142 -20.10 -0.84 -2.32
N LEU A 143 -20.86 -1.93 -2.33
CA LEU A 143 -22.32 -1.87 -2.56
C LEU A 143 -23.04 -1.15 -1.42
N SER A 144 -22.61 -1.38 -0.17
CA SER A 144 -23.14 -0.70 1.02
C SER A 144 -22.93 0.82 0.96
N VAL A 145 -21.74 1.29 0.55
CA VAL A 145 -21.48 2.73 0.35
C VAL A 145 -22.24 3.29 -0.87
N ALA A 146 -22.33 2.51 -1.97
CA ALA A 146 -23.02 2.91 -3.20
C ALA A 146 -24.53 3.10 -3.03
N GLN A 147 -25.15 2.34 -2.13
CA GLN A 147 -26.56 2.46 -1.79
C GLN A 147 -26.86 3.79 -1.07
N SER A 148 -25.90 4.30 -0.28
CA SER A 148 -26.05 5.56 0.44
C SER A 148 -25.71 6.79 -0.41
N ASN A 149 -24.66 6.74 -1.25
CA ASN A 149 -24.21 7.90 -2.01
C ASN A 149 -23.43 7.51 -3.28
N LYS A 150 -24.06 7.69 -4.46
CA LYS A 150 -23.48 7.35 -5.76
C LYS A 150 -22.34 8.27 -6.19
N THR A 151 -22.40 9.56 -5.84
CA THR A 151 -21.35 10.53 -6.23
C THR A 151 -20.07 10.29 -5.42
N LEU A 152 -20.21 9.97 -4.14
CA LEU A 152 -19.11 9.58 -3.27
C LEU A 152 -18.37 8.34 -3.80
N ILE A 153 -19.09 7.32 -4.28
CA ILE A 153 -18.47 6.15 -4.92
C ILE A 153 -17.67 6.51 -6.17
N GLN A 154 -18.17 7.44 -6.99
CA GLN A 154 -17.43 7.90 -8.16
C GLN A 154 -16.15 8.64 -7.76
N HIS A 155 -16.20 9.47 -6.71
CA HIS A 155 -15.03 10.15 -6.17
C HIS A 155 -13.99 9.15 -5.62
N ILE A 156 -14.42 8.16 -4.83
CA ILE A 156 -13.55 7.10 -4.30
C ILE A 156 -12.92 6.28 -5.45
N GLN A 157 -13.71 5.91 -6.46
CA GLN A 157 -13.21 5.17 -7.61
C GLN A 157 -12.18 5.99 -8.40
N TYR A 158 -12.45 7.27 -8.61
CA TYR A 158 -11.52 8.19 -9.26
C TYR A 158 -10.22 8.32 -8.46
N PHE A 159 -10.30 8.48 -7.14
CA PHE A 159 -9.15 8.54 -6.25
C PHE A 159 -8.25 7.30 -6.39
N TYR A 160 -8.82 6.09 -6.32
CA TYR A 160 -8.03 4.87 -6.45
C TYR A 160 -7.43 4.66 -7.84
N GLN A 161 -8.12 5.11 -8.90
CA GLN A 161 -7.58 5.10 -10.25
C GLN A 161 -6.36 6.03 -10.38
N GLN A 162 -6.43 7.23 -9.80
CA GLN A 162 -5.30 8.16 -9.79
C GLN A 162 -4.13 7.63 -8.94
N LEU A 163 -4.41 6.93 -7.83
CA LEU A 163 -3.38 6.21 -7.08
C LEU A 163 -2.67 5.15 -7.91
N ASP A 164 -3.39 4.39 -8.76
CA ASP A 164 -2.78 3.40 -9.65
C ASP A 164 -1.88 4.06 -10.70
N ASP A 165 -2.30 5.20 -11.25
CA ASP A 165 -1.47 5.98 -12.18
C ASP A 165 -0.17 6.45 -11.51
N VAL A 166 -0.23 6.89 -10.24
CA VAL A 166 0.95 7.26 -9.45
C VAL A 166 1.88 6.07 -9.22
N GLU A 167 1.33 4.90 -8.85
CA GLU A 167 2.10 3.67 -8.64
C GLU A 167 2.83 3.24 -9.92
N GLU A 168 2.17 3.31 -11.08
CA GLU A 168 2.76 3.03 -12.39
C GLU A 168 3.89 3.99 -12.76
N VAL A 169 3.76 5.28 -12.44
CA VAL A 169 4.84 6.24 -12.64
C VAL A 169 6.03 5.89 -11.74
N CYS A 170 5.80 5.51 -10.48
CA CYS A 170 6.85 5.11 -9.55
C CYS A 170 7.59 3.85 -10.03
N LYS A 171 6.88 2.83 -10.53
CA LYS A 171 7.49 1.63 -11.14
C LYS A 171 8.40 1.98 -12.31
N LYS A 172 7.94 2.88 -13.20
CA LYS A 172 8.75 3.36 -14.33
C LYS A 172 9.98 4.15 -13.89
N LEU A 173 9.87 4.95 -12.82
CA LEU A 173 11.02 5.67 -12.27
C LEU A 173 12.06 4.70 -11.69
N LEU A 174 11.63 3.62 -11.04
CA LEU A 174 12.51 2.59 -10.50
C LEU A 174 13.25 1.82 -11.61
N THR A 175 12.58 1.50 -12.72
CA THR A 175 13.25 0.85 -13.87
C THR A 175 14.25 1.79 -14.55
N PHE A 176 13.96 3.09 -14.63
CA PHE A 176 14.93 4.07 -15.11
C PHE A 176 16.13 4.20 -14.17
N LYS A 177 15.90 4.19 -12.86
CA LYS A 177 16.96 4.24 -11.84
C LYS A 177 17.87 3.01 -11.94
N SER A 178 17.31 1.81 -12.03
CA SER A 178 18.12 0.58 -12.15
C SER A 178 18.93 0.56 -13.45
N LYS A 179 18.35 1.01 -14.56
CA LYS A 179 19.04 1.13 -15.84
C LYS A 179 20.17 2.16 -15.80
N ALA A 180 19.93 3.33 -15.19
CA ALA A 180 20.95 4.36 -15.02
C ALA A 180 22.13 3.86 -14.17
N LEU A 181 21.86 3.18 -13.04
CA LEU A 181 22.88 2.58 -12.18
C LEU A 181 23.71 1.51 -12.91
N SER A 182 23.07 0.69 -13.74
CA SER A 182 23.76 -0.30 -14.56
C SER A 182 24.78 0.36 -15.52
N ILE A 183 24.38 1.44 -16.20
CA ILE A 183 25.27 2.19 -17.10
C ILE A 183 26.39 2.88 -16.31
N GLU A 184 26.07 3.53 -15.18
CA GLU A 184 27.04 4.27 -14.35
C GLU A 184 28.06 3.36 -13.64
N SER A 185 27.72 2.09 -13.40
CA SER A 185 28.64 1.10 -12.81
C SER A 185 29.77 0.68 -13.76
N LYS A 186 29.65 0.95 -15.07
CA LYS A 186 30.69 0.61 -16.05
C LYS A 186 31.84 1.62 -15.98
N PRO A 187 33.10 1.17 -16.07
CA PRO A 187 34.24 2.09 -16.13
C PRO A 187 34.15 3.05 -17.31
N LYS A 188 34.57 4.31 -17.08
CA LYS A 188 34.67 5.35 -18.12
C LYS A 188 35.96 5.17 -18.90
N ARG A 189 35.91 5.20 -20.23
CA ARG A 189 37.12 5.19 -21.07
C ARG A 189 37.88 6.50 -20.89
N GLN A 190 39.12 6.45 -20.39
CA GLN A 190 40.06 7.55 -20.51
C GLN A 190 40.81 7.40 -21.85
N GLY A 191 40.40 8.19 -22.85
CA GLY A 191 41.22 8.61 -24.00
C GLY A 191 42.10 7.57 -24.70
N GLY A 192 41.51 6.57 -25.35
CA GLY A 192 42.21 5.71 -26.33
C GLY A 192 41.58 5.84 -27.71
N VAL A 193 42.34 6.34 -28.68
CA VAL A 193 41.91 6.44 -30.09
C VAL A 193 41.83 5.02 -30.68
N LEU A 194 40.63 4.60 -31.08
CA LEU A 194 40.46 3.38 -31.89
C LEU A 194 40.65 3.73 -33.37
N VAL A 195 41.48 2.95 -34.05
CA VAL A 195 41.62 3.01 -35.50
C VAL A 195 40.32 2.49 -36.14
N PHE A 196 39.75 3.24 -37.07
CA PHE A 196 38.56 2.83 -37.83
C PHE A 196 38.85 1.56 -38.64
N GLY A 197 38.08 0.48 -38.42
CA GLY A 197 38.13 -0.76 -39.20
C GLY A 197 38.61 -2.02 -38.46
N ALA A 198 39.04 -1.93 -37.20
CA ALA A 198 39.36 -3.10 -36.39
C ALA A 198 38.12 -3.61 -35.63
N GLU A 199 37.97 -4.94 -35.52
CA GLU A 199 36.96 -5.54 -34.64
C GLU A 199 37.15 -5.01 -33.21
N PRO A 200 36.05 -4.69 -32.49
CA PRO A 200 36.15 -4.22 -31.12
C PRO A 200 36.88 -5.27 -30.29
N PRO A 201 37.98 -4.91 -29.60
CA PRO A 201 38.68 -5.88 -28.76
C PRO A 201 37.76 -6.33 -27.62
N ALA A 202 37.92 -7.57 -27.14
CA ALA A 202 37.06 -8.22 -26.14
C ALA A 202 36.86 -7.46 -24.81
N TRP A 203 37.66 -6.42 -24.55
CA TRP A 203 37.50 -5.53 -23.40
C TRP A 203 36.57 -4.33 -23.65
N ALA A 204 36.16 -4.07 -24.90
CA ALA A 204 35.35 -2.91 -25.29
C ALA A 204 33.97 -2.90 -24.60
N ASP A 205 33.35 -4.06 -24.41
CA ASP A 205 32.05 -4.22 -23.73
C ASP A 205 32.07 -3.81 -22.25
N LYS A 206 33.27 -3.68 -21.68
CA LYS A 206 33.45 -3.29 -20.27
C LYS A 206 33.29 -1.80 -20.05
N TYR A 207 33.30 -0.96 -21.08
CA TYR A 207 33.28 0.49 -20.95
C TYR A 207 31.98 1.11 -21.42
N VAL A 208 31.63 2.27 -20.85
CA VAL A 208 30.49 3.08 -21.34
C VAL A 208 30.77 3.55 -22.76
N THR A 209 29.89 3.20 -23.68
CA THR A 209 29.89 3.66 -25.07
C THR A 209 29.25 5.05 -25.21
N LEU A 210 29.52 5.75 -26.32
CA LEU A 210 28.85 7.03 -26.63
C LEU A 210 27.32 6.87 -26.68
N SER A 211 26.84 5.73 -27.20
CA SER A 211 25.42 5.37 -27.25
C SER A 211 24.81 5.28 -25.85
N GLU A 212 25.44 4.54 -24.94
CA GLU A 212 24.99 4.42 -23.54
C GLU A 212 25.06 5.75 -22.79
N HIS A 213 26.02 6.62 -23.13
CA HIS A 213 26.09 7.94 -22.54
C HIS A 213 24.90 8.82 -22.97
N LEU A 214 24.56 8.83 -24.26
CA LEU A 214 23.38 9.52 -24.78
C LEU A 214 22.09 8.95 -24.19
N GLU A 215 22.02 7.63 -24.03
CA GLU A 215 20.90 6.94 -23.38
C GLU A 215 20.76 7.35 -21.91
N LEU A 216 21.86 7.43 -21.15
CA LEU A 216 21.86 7.89 -19.76
C LEU A 216 21.35 9.33 -19.64
N VAL A 217 21.75 10.22 -20.55
CA VAL A 217 21.26 11.61 -20.61
C VAL A 217 19.75 11.64 -20.87
N ALA A 218 19.26 10.83 -21.82
CA ALA A 218 17.83 10.72 -22.11
C ALA A 218 17.04 10.18 -20.91
N ILE A 219 17.55 9.14 -20.24
CA ILE A 219 16.95 8.56 -19.02
C ILE A 219 16.85 9.63 -17.93
N LYS A 220 17.93 10.37 -17.65
CA LYS A 220 17.92 11.44 -16.62
C LYS A 220 16.90 12.53 -16.94
N LYS A 221 16.78 12.94 -18.21
CA LYS A 221 15.78 13.92 -18.65
C LYS A 221 14.34 13.42 -18.41
N ILE A 222 14.05 12.18 -18.82
CA ILE A 222 12.72 11.58 -18.63
C ILE A 222 12.39 11.41 -17.14
N TYR A 223 13.39 11.02 -16.33
CA TYR A 223 13.26 10.86 -14.89
C TYR A 223 12.84 12.17 -14.21
N ILE A 224 13.52 13.27 -14.53
CA ILE A 224 13.20 14.61 -14.00
C ILE A 224 11.78 15.03 -14.38
N MET A 225 11.40 14.88 -15.66
CA MET A 225 10.05 15.24 -16.11
C MET A 225 8.94 14.46 -15.39
N LYS A 226 9.17 13.16 -15.15
CA LYS A 226 8.20 12.32 -14.45
C LYS A 226 8.07 12.67 -12.97
N ILE A 227 9.18 13.00 -12.30
CA ILE A 227 9.14 13.49 -10.91
C ILE A 227 8.36 14.80 -10.83
N GLN A 228 8.60 15.73 -11.76
CA GLN A 228 7.86 17.00 -11.77
C GLN A 228 6.35 16.78 -11.94
N LYS A 229 5.96 15.88 -12.85
CA LYS A 229 4.55 15.49 -13.01
C LYS A 229 3.96 14.93 -11.70
N LEU A 230 4.70 14.06 -10.99
CA LEU A 230 4.24 13.56 -9.68
C LEU A 230 4.02 14.69 -8.67
N ARG A 231 4.93 15.66 -8.60
CA ARG A 231 4.80 16.81 -7.69
C ARG A 231 3.57 17.67 -7.97
N GLU A 232 3.11 17.72 -9.21
CA GLU A 232 1.90 18.45 -9.59
C GLU A 232 0.62 17.63 -9.35
N THR A 233 0.68 16.30 -9.47
CA THR A 233 -0.48 15.41 -9.33
C THR A 233 -0.77 15.04 -7.88
N ILE A 234 0.26 14.75 -7.08
CA ILE A 234 0.12 14.24 -5.70
C ILE A 234 -0.70 15.19 -4.79
N PRO A 235 -0.45 16.51 -4.76
CA PRO A 235 -1.21 17.41 -3.89
C PRO A 235 -2.71 17.42 -4.23
N LYS A 236 -3.06 17.44 -5.52
CA LYS A 236 -4.45 17.38 -5.98
C LYS A 236 -5.12 16.09 -5.55
N LEU A 237 -4.38 14.98 -5.60
CA LEU A 237 -4.88 13.68 -5.18
C LEU A 237 -5.11 13.61 -3.66
N ILE A 238 -4.21 14.21 -2.88
CA ILE A 238 -4.39 14.36 -1.42
C ILE A 238 -5.63 15.19 -1.12
N ASP A 239 -5.84 16.31 -1.83
CA ASP A 239 -7.05 17.14 -1.67
C ASP A 239 -8.32 16.36 -1.96
N THR A 240 -8.34 15.58 -3.04
CA THR A 240 -9.47 14.67 -3.36
C THR A 240 -9.70 13.65 -2.24
N GLY A 241 -8.64 13.04 -1.70
CA GLY A 241 -8.74 12.10 -0.58
C GLY A 241 -9.33 12.77 0.68
N ASN A 242 -8.90 13.98 1.00
CA ASN A 242 -9.43 14.75 2.12
C ASN A 242 -10.91 15.13 1.94
N GLN A 243 -11.34 15.46 0.71
CA GLN A 243 -12.75 15.69 0.40
C GLN A 243 -13.59 14.43 0.65
N ILE A 244 -13.11 13.27 0.20
CA ILE A 244 -13.78 11.99 0.43
C ILE A 244 -13.88 11.67 1.92
N ILE A 245 -12.80 11.90 2.68
CA ILE A 245 -12.78 11.72 4.15
C ILE A 245 -13.84 12.59 4.82
N ASN A 246 -14.00 13.84 4.38
CA ASN A 246 -15.02 14.75 4.91
C ASN A 246 -16.44 14.32 4.55
N GLU A 247 -16.65 13.73 3.37
CA GLU A 247 -17.96 13.18 2.95
C GLU A 247 -18.30 11.85 3.65
N LEU A 248 -17.30 11.13 4.18
CA LEU A 248 -17.48 9.87 4.91
C LEU A 248 -17.78 10.05 6.41
N ASN A 249 -17.40 11.20 6.98
CA ASN A 249 -17.62 11.58 8.38
C ASN A 249 -19.00 12.22 8.58
#